data_AF-A0A9X7TWE3-F1
#
_entry.id   AF-A0A9X7TWE3-F1
#
_cell.length_a   1.000
_cell.length_b   1.000
_cell.length_c   1.000
_cell.angle_alpha   90.00
_cell.angle_beta   90.00
_cell.angle_gamma   90.00
#
_symmetry.space_group_name_H-M   'P 1'
#
loop_
_entity.id
_entity.type
_entity.pdbx_description
1 polymer ?
#
loop_
_entity_poly.entity_id
_entity_poly.type
_entity_poly.pdbx_seq_one_letter_code
_entity_poly.pdbx_strand_id
1 'polypeptide(L)'
;MLKKIRCLSSEARTSEEERRIITELRQEYKFSLKEILPFTSLSKSTYEYKSHPKVKKLSDKKLVSLITDIKKRNSGYGYWTVTDALKRTYNLIINHKRVYRLMKEYNLLAKKYGSFANPVDG
;
A
#
# COMPACT_ATOMS: atom_id res chain seq x y z
N MET A 1 -15.64 -17.47 33.55
CA MET A 1 -15.24 -16.34 32.71
C MET A 1 -14.19 -15.51 33.46
N LEU A 2 -12.92 -15.58 33.05
CA LEU A 2 -11.86 -14.78 33.68
C LEU A 2 -11.95 -13.35 33.14
N LYS A 3 -12.30 -12.40 34.02
CA LYS A 3 -12.27 -10.96 33.73
C LYS A 3 -10.83 -10.57 33.41
N LYS A 4 -10.64 -9.81 32.32
CA LYS A 4 -9.35 -9.26 31.89
C LYS A 4 -8.70 -8.52 33.05
N ILE A 5 -7.61 -9.06 33.57
CA ILE A 5 -6.85 -8.43 34.67
C ILE A 5 -6.25 -7.13 34.12
N ARG A 6 -6.40 -6.05 34.88
CA ARG A 6 -5.82 -4.74 34.59
C ARG A 6 -4.30 -4.91 34.59
N CYS A 7 -3.65 -4.52 33.49
CA CYS A 7 -2.20 -4.64 33.29
C CYS A 7 -1.38 -4.07 34.46
N LEU A 8 -0.15 -4.57 34.64
CA LEU A 8 0.77 -4.16 35.73
C LEU A 8 1.31 -2.73 35.62
N SER A 9 1.00 -1.97 34.56
CA SER A 9 1.54 -0.62 34.34
C SER A 9 0.46 0.46 34.43
N SER A 10 0.77 1.54 35.16
CA SER A 10 -0.04 2.77 35.26
C SER A 10 -0.17 3.52 33.92
N GLU A 11 0.65 3.19 32.92
CA GLU A 11 0.73 3.88 31.63
C GLU A 11 0.25 2.96 30.49
N ALA A 12 -0.39 3.58 29.50
CA ALA A 12 -0.82 2.91 28.28
C ALA A 12 0.40 2.58 27.41
N ARG A 13 0.78 1.30 27.34
CA ARG A 13 1.83 0.82 26.45
C ARG A 13 1.30 0.66 25.03
N THR A 14 2.15 0.91 24.05
CA THR A 14 1.85 0.63 22.65
C THR A 14 1.92 -0.88 22.37
N SER A 15 1.18 -1.33 21.36
CA SER A 15 1.22 -2.73 20.90
C SER A 15 2.62 -3.18 20.47
N GLU A 16 3.49 -2.25 20.07
CA GLU A 16 4.87 -2.55 19.69
C GLU A 16 5.76 -2.82 20.91
N GLU A 17 5.62 -2.02 21.97
CA GLU A 17 6.34 -2.22 23.23
C GLU A 17 5.93 -3.52 23.90
N GLU A 18 4.64 -3.83 23.97
CA GLU A 18 4.18 -5.11 24.53
C GLU A 18 4.69 -6.31 23.73
N ARG A 19 4.79 -6.21 22.39
CA ARG A 19 5.40 -7.27 21.57
C ARG A 19 6.88 -7.47 21.87
N ARG A 20 7.64 -6.39 22.14
CA ARG A 20 9.06 -6.48 22.52
C ARG A 20 9.22 -7.21 23.84
N ILE A 21 8.47 -6.80 24.87
CA ILE A 21 8.49 -7.44 26.19
C ILE A 21 8.12 -8.93 26.09
N ILE A 22 7.08 -9.29 25.34
CA ILE A 22 6.71 -10.71 25.14
C ILE A 22 7.84 -11.48 24.44
N THR A 23 8.53 -10.85 23.49
CA THR A 23 9.65 -11.46 22.76
C THR A 23 10.84 -11.70 23.69
N GLU A 24 11.21 -10.71 24.50
CA GLU A 24 12.28 -10.80 25.50
C GLU A 24 11.99 -11.90 26.53
N LEU A 25 10.79 -11.90 27.14
CA LEU A 25 10.36 -12.92 28.10
C LEU A 25 10.38 -14.35 27.51
N ARG A 26 10.07 -14.49 26.22
CA ARG A 26 10.14 -15.77 25.52
C ARG A 26 11.58 -16.21 25.23
N GLN A 27 12.49 -15.27 24.95
CA GLN A 27 13.86 -15.57 24.56
C GLN A 27 14.76 -15.81 25.76
N GLU A 28 14.71 -14.95 26.78
CA GLU A 28 15.58 -15.00 27.95
C GLU A 28 15.09 -16.00 29.00
N TYR A 29 13.78 -16.00 29.27
CA TYR A 29 13.19 -16.74 30.39
C TYR A 29 12.38 -17.97 29.96
N LYS A 30 12.28 -18.24 28.65
CA LYS A 30 11.56 -19.38 28.05
C LYS A 30 10.08 -19.54 28.47
N PHE A 31 9.43 -18.45 28.88
CA PHE A 31 8.00 -18.47 29.20
C PHE A 31 7.14 -18.81 27.96
N SER A 32 6.03 -19.51 28.18
CA SER A 32 5.07 -19.79 27.11
C SER A 32 4.18 -18.58 26.83
N LEU A 33 3.72 -18.42 25.58
CA LEU A 33 2.83 -17.29 25.22
C LEU A 33 1.53 -17.27 26.03
N LYS A 34 1.04 -18.45 26.43
CA LYS A 34 -0.19 -18.58 27.21
C LYS A 34 -0.03 -18.01 28.62
N GLU A 35 1.18 -18.05 29.17
CA GLU A 35 1.49 -17.49 30.49
C GLU A 35 1.65 -15.98 30.42
N ILE A 36 2.23 -15.45 29.34
CA ILE A 36 2.53 -14.01 29.22
C ILE A 36 1.30 -13.19 28.82
N LEU A 37 0.52 -13.68 27.83
CA LEU A 37 -0.61 -12.93 27.26
C LEU A 37 -1.63 -12.38 28.27
N PRO A 38 -2.03 -13.12 29.33
CA PRO A 38 -2.97 -12.62 30.34
C PRO A 38 -2.51 -11.34 31.07
N PHE A 39 -1.21 -11.08 31.10
CA PHE A 39 -0.62 -9.90 31.76
C PHE A 39 -0.43 -8.71 30.80
N THR A 40 -0.75 -8.88 29.52
CA THR A 40 -0.61 -7.85 28.47
C THR A 40 -1.96 -7.42 27.93
N SER A 41 -2.01 -6.26 27.29
CA SER A 41 -3.22 -5.78 26.62
C SER A 41 -3.46 -6.44 25.25
N LEU A 42 -2.39 -7.00 24.65
CA LEU A 42 -2.37 -7.72 23.36
C LEU A 42 -3.20 -9.00 23.36
N SER A 43 -3.94 -9.22 22.27
CA SER A 43 -4.51 -10.54 21.95
C SER A 43 -3.46 -11.43 21.27
N LYS A 44 -3.65 -12.75 21.33
CA LYS A 44 -2.82 -13.72 20.58
C LYS A 44 -2.75 -13.38 19.09
N SER A 45 -3.88 -13.06 18.47
CA SER A 45 -3.96 -12.70 17.06
C SER A 45 -3.17 -11.42 16.75
N THR A 46 -3.17 -10.45 17.67
CA THR A 46 -2.38 -9.22 17.52
C THR A 46 -0.89 -9.52 17.66
N TYR A 47 -0.47 -10.38 18.58
CA TYR A 47 0.93 -10.77 18.71
C TYR A 47 1.45 -11.55 17.49
N GLU A 48 0.67 -12.53 17.00
CA GLU A 48 1.07 -13.38 15.86
C GLU A 48 0.97 -12.67 14.51
N TYR A 49 0.28 -11.52 14.44
CA TYR A 49 0.16 -10.74 13.22
C TYR A 49 1.52 -10.21 12.74
N LYS A 50 2.03 -10.80 11.66
CA LYS A 50 3.17 -10.30 10.91
C LYS A 50 2.67 -9.32 9.85
N SER A 51 2.88 -8.02 10.07
CA SER A 51 2.64 -7.05 9.01
C SER A 51 3.61 -7.32 7.87
N HIS A 52 3.10 -7.47 6.64
CA HIS A 52 3.98 -7.49 5.48
C HIS A 52 4.74 -6.17 5.41
N PRO A 53 6.08 -6.20 5.25
CA PRO A 53 6.84 -4.97 5.09
C PRO A 53 6.29 -4.22 3.88
N LYS A 54 5.97 -2.93 4.05
CA LYS A 54 5.54 -2.08 2.95
C LYS A 54 6.73 -1.99 1.99
N VAL A 55 6.69 -2.75 0.89
CA VAL A 55 7.67 -2.61 -0.20
C VAL A 55 7.70 -1.12 -0.58
N LYS A 56 8.90 -0.52 -0.61
CA LYS A 56 9.07 0.88 -1.04
C LYS A 56 8.50 1.00 -2.46
N LYS A 57 7.28 1.54 -2.55
CA LYS A 57 6.61 1.76 -3.83
C LYS A 57 7.41 2.81 -4.59
N LEU A 58 7.58 2.62 -5.90
CA LEU A 58 8.09 3.67 -6.80
C LEU A 58 7.35 4.98 -6.51
N SER A 59 8.05 6.11 -6.40
CA SER A 59 7.37 7.38 -6.10
C SER A 59 6.45 7.80 -7.25
N ASP A 60 5.36 8.49 -6.94
CA ASP A 60 4.40 8.96 -7.95
C ASP A 60 5.09 9.90 -8.96
N LYS A 61 6.01 10.77 -8.50
CA LYS A 61 6.82 11.64 -9.38
C LYS A 61 7.61 10.85 -10.44
N LYS A 62 8.34 9.80 -10.04
CA LYS A 62 9.10 8.96 -10.98
C LYS A 62 8.19 8.24 -11.96
N LEU A 63 7.06 7.73 -11.46
CA LEU A 63 6.07 7.06 -12.29
C LEU A 63 5.47 7.99 -13.35
N VAL A 64 5.15 9.23 -12.98
CA VAL A 64 4.65 10.25 -13.91
C VAL A 64 5.65 10.57 -15.01
N SER A 65 6.95 10.70 -14.68
CA SER A 65 8.00 10.91 -15.69
C SER A 65 8.00 9.78 -16.73
N LEU A 66 7.97 8.51 -16.29
CA LEU A 66 7.94 7.36 -17.19
C LEU A 66 6.68 7.34 -18.06
N ILE A 67 5.51 7.62 -17.46
CA ILE A 67 4.24 7.73 -18.19
C ILE A 67 4.33 8.82 -19.27
N THR A 68 4.92 9.97 -18.94
CA THR A 68 5.07 11.10 -19.86
C THR A 68 5.99 10.73 -21.03
N ASP A 69 7.09 10.01 -20.78
CA ASP A 69 8.01 9.56 -21.83
C ASP A 69 7.40 8.51 -22.76
N ILE A 70 6.55 7.62 -22.23
CA ILE A 70 5.74 6.70 -23.04
C ILE A 70 4.73 7.49 -23.89
N LYS A 71 4.06 8.48 -23.29
CA LYS A 71 3.04 9.29 -23.97
C LYS A 71 3.63 10.19 -25.06
N LYS A 72 4.85 10.71 -24.87
CA LYS A 72 5.58 11.48 -25.90
C LYS A 72 5.85 10.65 -27.15
N ARG A 73 6.22 9.37 -26.97
CA ARG A 73 6.43 8.44 -28.09
C ARG A 73 5.12 7.99 -28.73
N ASN A 74 4.07 7.83 -27.93
CA ASN A 74 2.76 7.35 -28.38
C ASN A 74 1.61 8.18 -27.81
N SER A 75 1.31 9.31 -28.46
CA SER A 75 0.28 10.27 -28.02
C SER A 75 -1.12 9.66 -27.96
N GLY A 76 -1.40 8.61 -28.75
CA GLY A 76 -2.68 7.89 -28.74
C GLY A 76 -2.90 6.95 -27.56
N TYR A 77 -1.89 6.67 -26.73
CA TYR A 77 -2.00 5.65 -25.69
C TYR A 77 -2.93 6.05 -24.55
N GLY A 78 -3.90 5.19 -24.26
CA GLY A 78 -4.72 5.25 -23.06
C GLY A 78 -4.01 4.66 -21.84
N TYR A 79 -4.67 4.66 -20.68
CA TYR A 79 -4.03 4.21 -19.45
C TYR A 79 -3.72 2.70 -19.43
N TRP A 80 -4.53 1.88 -20.10
CA TRP A 80 -4.27 0.44 -20.25
C TRP A 80 -3.00 0.18 -21.07
N THR A 81 -2.88 0.82 -22.23
CA THR A 81 -1.70 0.65 -23.09
C THR A 81 -0.44 1.24 -22.45
N VAL A 82 -0.56 2.33 -21.67
CA VAL A 82 0.52 2.86 -20.84
C VAL A 82 0.93 1.84 -19.76
N THR A 83 -0.02 1.21 -19.08
CA THR A 83 0.27 0.21 -18.04
C THR A 83 1.02 -0.99 -18.63
N ASP A 84 0.62 -1.42 -19.82
CA ASP A 84 1.26 -2.52 -20.54
C ASP A 84 2.68 -2.13 -21.03
N ALA A 85 2.85 -0.91 -21.54
CA ALA A 85 4.17 -0.38 -21.89
C ALA A 85 5.11 -0.25 -20.67
N LEU A 86 4.60 0.17 -19.51
CA LEU A 86 5.37 0.21 -18.26
C LEU A 86 5.86 -1.19 -17.85
N LYS A 87 5.01 -2.21 -18.03
CA LYS A 87 5.38 -3.60 -17.77
C LYS A 87 6.44 -4.10 -18.76
N ARG A 88 6.25 -3.88 -20.07
CA ARG A 88 7.17 -4.40 -21.10
C ARG A 88 8.52 -3.70 -21.11
N THR A 89 8.56 -2.37 -20.95
CA THR A 89 9.79 -1.59 -21.10
C THR A 89 10.58 -1.45 -19.80
N TYR A 90 9.90 -1.39 -18.66
CA TYR A 90 10.55 -1.11 -17.37
C TYR A 90 10.38 -2.25 -16.35
N ASN A 91 9.74 -3.37 -16.74
CA ASN A 91 9.42 -4.49 -15.86
C ASN A 91 8.62 -4.07 -14.60
N LEU A 92 7.86 -2.98 -14.70
CA LEU A 92 7.10 -2.39 -13.61
C LEU A 92 5.66 -2.90 -13.60
N ILE A 93 5.35 -3.80 -12.66
CA ILE A 93 3.99 -4.29 -12.44
C ILE A 93 3.25 -3.31 -11.53
N ILE A 94 2.53 -2.38 -12.15
CA ILE A 94 1.78 -1.32 -11.44
C ILE A 94 0.30 -1.51 -11.68
N ASN A 95 -0.51 -1.29 -10.64
CA ASN A 95 -1.96 -1.33 -10.77
C ASN A 95 -2.45 -0.24 -11.74
N HIS A 96 -3.22 -0.64 -12.75
CA HIS A 96 -3.79 0.26 -13.76
C HIS A 96 -4.64 1.40 -13.14
N LYS A 97 -5.27 1.20 -11.97
CA LYS A 97 -5.99 2.27 -11.24
C LYS A 97 -5.05 3.40 -10.82
N ARG A 98 -3.83 3.05 -10.41
CA ARG A 98 -2.81 4.04 -10.02
C ARG A 98 -2.30 4.81 -11.24
N VAL A 99 -2.09 4.12 -12.36
CA VAL A 99 -1.71 4.75 -13.64
C VAL A 99 -2.80 5.70 -14.11
N TYR A 100 -4.07 5.27 -14.10
CA TYR A 100 -5.20 6.11 -14.47
C TYR A 100 -5.31 7.36 -13.60
N ARG A 101 -5.19 7.22 -12.27
CA ARG A 101 -5.21 8.36 -11.33
C ARG A 101 -4.14 9.39 -11.70
N LEU A 102 -2.90 8.96 -11.89
CA LEU A 102 -1.79 9.84 -12.25
C LEU A 102 -1.99 10.46 -13.63
N MET A 103 -2.43 9.70 -14.63
CA MET A 103 -2.72 10.26 -15.94
C MET A 103 -3.84 11.30 -15.90
N LYS A 104 -4.84 11.13 -15.03
CA LYS A 104 -5.92 12.11 -14.82
C LYS A 104 -5.41 13.39 -14.15
N GLU A 105 -4.66 13.25 -13.05
CA GLU A 105 -4.09 14.39 -12.29
C GLU A 105 -3.15 15.25 -13.15
N TYR A 106 -2.41 14.63 -14.07
CA TYR A 106 -1.44 15.31 -14.95
C TYR A 106 -1.99 15.61 -16.36
N ASN A 107 -3.30 15.47 -16.59
CA ASN A 107 -3.95 15.72 -17.89
C ASN A 107 -3.34 14.95 -19.08
N LEU A 108 -2.86 13.72 -18.84
CA LEU A 108 -2.24 12.84 -19.83
C LEU A 108 -3.23 11.83 -20.47
N LEU A 109 -4.52 11.96 -20.19
CA LEU A 109 -5.54 11.08 -20.76
C LEU A 109 -5.60 11.25 -22.28
N ALA A 110 -5.74 10.13 -23.00
CA ALA A 110 -5.96 10.17 -24.44
C ALA A 110 -7.27 10.87 -24.77
N LYS A 111 -7.29 11.66 -25.84
CA LYS A 111 -8.50 12.30 -26.35
C LYS A 111 -9.50 11.21 -26.74
N LYS A 112 -10.74 11.32 -26.27
CA LYS A 112 -11.81 10.38 -26.60
C LYS A 112 -12.12 10.51 -28.10
N TYR A 113 -12.00 9.43 -28.86
CA TYR A 113 -12.56 9.38 -30.22
C TYR A 113 -14.09 9.31 -30.08
N GLY A 114 -14.78 10.44 -30.26
CA GLY A 114 -16.24 10.50 -30.13
C GLY A 114 -16.84 11.84 -29.71
N SER A 115 -16.31 12.95 -30.23
CA SER A 115 -17.09 14.19 -30.32
C SER A 115 -16.90 14.71 -31.73
N PHE A 116 -17.57 14.05 -32.68
CA PHE A 116 -17.87 14.66 -33.95
C PHE A 116 -18.66 15.93 -33.60
N ALA A 117 -18.02 17.09 -33.71
CA ALA A 117 -18.74 18.34 -33.73
C ALA A 117 -19.65 18.25 -34.96
N ASN A 118 -20.97 18.28 -34.76
CA ASN A 118 -21.90 18.41 -35.87
C ASN A 118 -21.52 19.70 -36.62
N PRO A 119 -21.33 19.67 -37.95
CA PRO A 119 -21.22 20.90 -38.72
C PRO A 119 -22.52 21.68 -38.49
N VAL A 120 -22.40 22.93 -38.04
CA VAL A 120 -23.50 23.87 -38.13
C VAL A 120 -23.59 24.28 -39.59
N ASP A 121 -24.58 23.75 -40.31
CA ASP A 121 -24.89 24.17 -41.67
C ASP A 121 -25.26 25.66 -41.66
N GLY A 122 -24.59 26.45 -42.50
CA GLY A 122 -24.85 27.85 -42.78
C GLY A 122 -24.93 28.07 -44.28
#